data_AF-A0A4P9EG59-F1
#
_entry.id   AF-A0A4P9EG59-F1
#
_cell.length_a   1.000
_cell.length_b   1.000
_cell.length_c   1.000
_cell.angle_alpha   90.00
_cell.angle_beta   90.00
_cell.angle_gamma   90.00
#
_symmetry.space_group_name_H-M   'P 1'
#
loop_
_entity.id
_entity.type
_entity.pdbx_description
1 polymer ?
#
loop_
_entity_poly.entity_id
_entity_poly.type
_entity_poly.pdbx_seq_one_letter_code
_entity_poly.pdbx_strand_id
1 'polypeptide(L)'
;MKIALVQMSMGKEISENLDKSLKYCDMAENCDLVFFPEIQLTPFFPQYHKVCVDHYCIDMDNDALVRLCRKASVPVQEKVQT
;
A
#
# COMPACT_ATOMS: atom_id res chain seq x y z
N MET A 1 -17.91 -14.59 5.71
CA MET A 1 -16.60 -14.04 5.34
C MET A 1 -16.61 -13.72 3.85
N LYS A 2 -16.50 -12.45 3.50
CA LYS A 2 -16.42 -11.91 2.13
C LYS A 2 -15.00 -11.39 1.92
N ILE A 3 -14.37 -11.81 0.82
CA ILE A 3 -13.00 -11.46 0.49
C ILE A 3 -13.00 -10.70 -0.83
N ALA A 4 -12.26 -9.59 -0.89
CA ALA A 4 -11.95 -8.86 -2.11
C ALA A 4 -10.49 -9.12 -2.51
N LEU A 5 -10.27 -9.42 -3.78
CA LEU A 5 -8.94 -9.52 -4.39
C LEU A 5 -8.81 -8.38 -5.40
N VAL A 6 -7.89 -7.46 -5.15
CA VAL A 6 -7.68 -6.30 -6.00
C VAL A 6 -6.77 -6.68 -7.15
N GLN A 7 -7.20 -6.34 -8.37
CA GLN A 7 -6.36 -6.36 -9.56
C GLN A 7 -6.17 -4.92 -10.03
N MET A 8 -4.96 -4.40 -9.91
CA MET A 8 -4.62 -3.02 -10.27
C MET A 8 -3.30 -2.97 -11.05
N SER A 9 -3.14 -1.93 -11.87
CA SER A 9 -1.87 -1.61 -12.51
C SER A 9 -1.11 -0.58 -11.66
N MET A 10 0.16 -0.91 -11.37
CA MET A 10 1.05 -0.04 -10.61
C MET A 10 1.69 1.01 -11.54
N GLY A 11 1.59 2.27 -11.13
CA GLY A 11 2.33 3.39 -11.69
C GLY A 11 3.73 3.49 -11.09
N LYS A 12 4.45 4.56 -11.44
CA LYS A 12 5.81 4.82 -10.95
C LYS A 12 5.81 5.46 -9.56
N GLU A 13 4.78 6.24 -9.23
CA GLU A 13 4.75 7.00 -7.98
C GLU A 13 3.98 6.26 -6.88
N ILE A 14 4.52 6.25 -5.66
CA ILE A 14 3.85 5.66 -4.49
C ILE A 14 2.50 6.32 -4.23
N SER A 15 2.42 7.64 -4.37
CA SER A 15 1.18 8.41 -4.14
C SER A 15 0.06 8.02 -5.10
N GLU A 16 0.38 7.84 -6.39
CA GLU A 16 -0.58 7.40 -7.40
C GLU A 16 -1.13 6.01 -7.07
N ASN A 17 -0.26 5.09 -6.66
CA ASN A 17 -0.62 3.74 -6.29
C ASN A 17 -1.44 3.69 -4.98
N LEU A 18 -1.06 4.49 -4.00
CA LEU A 18 -1.79 4.63 -2.74
C LEU A 18 -3.22 5.13 -2.97
N ASP A 19 -3.42 6.13 -3.82
CA ASP A 19 -4.75 6.65 -4.13
C ASP A 19 -5.63 5.59 -4.81
N LYS A 20 -5.06 4.73 -5.66
CA LYS A 20 -5.77 3.55 -6.20
C LYS A 20 -6.12 2.57 -5.09
N SER A 21 -5.16 2.20 -4.23
CA SER A 21 -5.40 1.25 -3.13
C SER A 21 -6.51 1.72 -2.20
N LEU A 22 -6.52 2.99 -1.82
CA LEU A 22 -7.57 3.56 -0.96
C LEU A 22 -8.96 3.54 -1.62
N LYS A 23 -9.04 3.78 -2.94
CA LYS A 23 -10.30 3.63 -3.68
C LYS A 23 -10.80 2.19 -3.69
N TYR A 24 -9.91 1.21 -3.82
CA TYR A 24 -10.31 -0.20 -3.73
C TYR A 24 -10.78 -0.60 -2.33
N CYS A 25 -10.22 -0.01 -1.27
CA CYS A 25 -10.78 -0.18 0.07
C CYS A 25 -12.22 0.35 0.16
N ASP A 26 -12.54 1.50 -0.44
CA ASP A 26 -13.91 2.01 -0.51
C ASP A 26 -14.85 1.06 -1.27
N MET A 27 -14.40 0.55 -2.42
CA MET A 27 -15.16 -0.41 -3.22
C MET A 27 -15.42 -1.74 -2.48
N ALA A 28 -14.57 -2.06 -1.49
CA ALA A 28 -14.63 -3.29 -0.71
C ALA A 28 -15.20 -3.08 0.71
N GLU A 29 -15.92 -1.99 0.97
CA GLU A 29 -16.52 -1.67 2.29
C GLU A 29 -17.39 -2.82 2.87
N ASN A 30 -17.96 -3.66 1.99
CA ASN A 30 -18.84 -4.77 2.34
C ASN A 30 -18.08 -6.11 2.45
N CYS A 31 -16.74 -6.08 2.44
CA CYS A 31 -15.87 -7.24 2.57
C CYS A 31 -15.16 -7.24 3.93
N ASP A 32 -14.87 -8.44 4.45
CA ASP A 32 -14.15 -8.61 5.71
C ASP A 32 -12.63 -8.48 5.51
N LEU A 33 -12.13 -8.84 4.33
CA LEU A 33 -10.71 -8.79 3.97
C LEU A 33 -10.53 -8.29 2.53
N VAL A 34 -9.49 -7.46 2.34
CA VAL A 34 -9.05 -6.96 1.03
C VAL A 34 -7.59 -7.35 0.84
N PHE A 35 -7.30 -8.10 -0.22
CA PHE A 35 -5.92 -8.44 -0.60
C PHE A 35 -5.52 -7.66 -1.84
N PHE A 36 -4.29 -7.18 -1.82
CA PHE A 36 -3.69 -6.48 -2.94
C PHE A 36 -2.57 -7.32 -3.54
N PRO A 37 -2.19 -7.07 -4.80
CA PRO A 37 -1.02 -7.69 -5.40
C PRO A 37 0.24 -7.39 -4.57
N GLU A 38 1.23 -8.29 -4.65
CA GLU A 38 2.59 -7.95 -4.21
C GLU A 38 3.04 -6.64 -4.87
N ILE A 39 3.90 -5.86 -4.20
CA ILE A 39 4.41 -4.55 -4.65
C ILE A 39 3.33 -3.50 -5.01
N GLN A 40 2.13 -3.59 -4.45
CA GLN A 40 0.99 -2.68 -4.73
C GLN A 40 1.31 -1.17 -4.76
N LEU A 41 2.29 -0.71 -3.96
CA LEU A 41 2.65 0.71 -3.83
C LEU A 41 3.80 1.13 -4.75
N THR A 42 4.53 0.20 -5.35
CA THR A 42 5.75 0.48 -6.11
C THR A 42 5.60 -0.05 -7.54
N PRO A 43 6.36 0.45 -8.52
CA PRO A 43 6.41 -0.21 -9.82
C PRO A 43 6.99 -1.61 -9.67
N PHE A 44 6.75 -2.45 -10.68
CA PHE A 44 7.50 -3.68 -10.84
C PHE A 44 8.97 -3.33 -11.03
N PHE A 45 9.80 -3.71 -10.06
CA PHE A 45 11.22 -3.42 -10.12
C PHE A 45 11.81 -4.13 -11.33
N PRO A 46 12.48 -3.40 -12.23
CA PRO A 46 13.03 -4.02 -13.41
C PRO A 46 14.17 -4.96 -13.02
N GLN A 47 14.35 -5.98 -13.85
CA GLN A 47 15.32 -7.07 -13.74
C GLN A 47 16.80 -6.60 -13.86
N TYR A 48 17.04 -5.28 -13.81
CA TYR A 48 18.31 -4.66 -14.15
C TYR A 48 19.11 -4.32 -12.90
N HIS A 49 20.34 -4.82 -12.87
CA HIS A 49 21.26 -4.64 -11.77
C HIS A 49 21.76 -3.20 -11.67
N LYS A 50 22.16 -2.77 -10.46
CA LYS A 50 22.83 -1.49 -10.16
C LYS A 50 21.96 -0.22 -10.26
N VAL A 51 20.64 -0.35 -10.20
CA VAL A 51 19.74 0.80 -10.00
C VAL A 51 19.44 0.93 -8.51
N CYS A 52 19.72 2.10 -7.91
CA CYS A 52 19.31 2.41 -6.54
C CYS A 52 17.81 2.70 -6.53
N VAL A 53 17.07 1.96 -5.72
CA VAL A 53 15.60 2.05 -5.60
C VAL A 53 15.17 2.32 -4.16
N ASP A 54 16.09 2.76 -3.31
CA ASP A 54 15.87 2.97 -1.87
C ASP A 54 14.77 4.01 -1.58
N HIS A 55 14.49 4.90 -2.54
CA HIS A 55 13.37 5.84 -2.45
C HIS A 55 11.98 5.17 -2.44
N TYR A 56 11.89 3.88 -2.79
CA TYR A 56 10.67 3.08 -2.66
C TYR A 56 10.56 2.35 -1.31
N CYS A 57 11.57 2.42 -0.44
CA CYS A 57 11.50 1.82 0.89
C CYS A 57 10.41 2.52 1.72
N ILE A 58 9.61 1.72 2.42
CA ILE A 58 8.50 2.17 3.27
C ILE A 58 8.78 1.68 4.68
N ASP A 59 9.09 2.62 5.57
CA ASP A 59 9.20 2.37 7.00
C ASP A 59 7.83 2.34 7.68
N MET A 60 7.80 1.87 8.94
CA MET A 60 6.57 1.71 9.73
C MET A 60 5.83 3.02 10.00
N ASP A 61 6.52 4.17 9.91
CA ASP A 61 5.94 5.49 10.11
C ASP A 61 5.64 6.24 8.79
N ASN A 62 5.80 5.57 7.65
CA ASN A 62 5.52 6.15 6.34
C ASN A 62 4.02 6.49 6.18
N ASP A 63 3.73 7.65 5.59
CA ASP A 63 2.36 8.16 5.39
C ASP A 63 1.45 7.16 4.65
N ALA A 64 1.99 6.45 3.66
CA ALA A 64 1.21 5.48 2.89
C ALA A 64 0.69 4.34 3.77
N LEU A 65 1.53 3.83 4.67
CA LEU A 65 1.14 2.77 5.61
C LEU A 65 0.13 3.30 6.63
N VAL A 66 0.36 4.50 7.19
CA VAL A 66 -0.55 5.14 8.14
C VAL A 66 -1.94 5.35 7.54
N ARG A 67 -2.02 5.81 6.28
CA ARG A 67 -3.29 6.01 5.57
C ARG A 67 -4.02 4.69 5.33
N LEU A 68 -3.32 3.62 4.98
CA LEU A 68 -3.91 2.29 4.81
C LEU A 68 -4.43 1.71 6.14
N CYS A 69 -3.65 1.81 7.22
CA CYS A 69 -4.09 1.38 8.56
C CYS A 69 -5.35 2.12 9.00
N ARG A 70 -5.39 3.45 8.83
CA ARG A 70 -6.59 4.26 9.12
C ARG A 70 -7.80 3.80 8.30
N LYS A 71 -7.61 3.52 7.02
CA LYS A 71 -8.68 3.03 6.13
C LYS A 71 -9.23 1.67 6.59
N ALA A 72 -8.37 0.80 7.09
CA ALA A 72 -8.73 -0.51 7.64
C ALA A 72 -9.19 -0.46 9.11
N SER A 73 -9.27 0.73 9.72
CA SER A 73 -9.55 0.91 11.16
C SER A 73 -8.58 0.14 12.08
N VAL A 74 -7.34 -0.05 11.63
CA VAL A 74 -6.26 -0.68 12.39
C VAL A 74 -5.50 0.38 13.19
N PRO A 75 -5.20 0.16 14.49
CA PRO A 75 -4.39 1.08 15.28
C PRO A 75 -3.01 1.29 14.64
N VAL A 76 -2.60 2.56 14.52
CA VAL A 76 -1.25 2.93 14.07
C VAL A 76 -0.35 2.94 15.30
N GLN A 77 0.83 2.31 15.23
CA GLN A 77 1.80 2.38 16.33
C GLN A 77 2.27 3.83 16.49
N GLU A 78 2.16 4.38 17.71
CA GLU A 78 2.72 5.69 18.02
C GLU A 78 4.24 5.63 17.95
N LYS A 79 4.87 6.70 17.42
CA LYS A 79 6.34 6.79 17.33
C LYS A 79 6.93 6.57 18.72
N VAL A 80 7.71 5.51 18.90
CA VAL A 80 8.62 5.41 20.05
C VAL A 80 9.69 6.47 19.81
N GLN A 81 9.59 7.58 20.53
CA GLN A 81 10.60 8.62 20.53
C GLN A 81 11.88 8.04 21.16
N THR A 82 12.82 7.59 20.32
CA THR A 82 14.22 7.33 20.71
C THR A 82 15.00 8.62 20.82
#